data_AF-A0A3N4JIA0-F1
#
_entry.id   AF-A0A3N4JIA0-F1
#
_cell.length_a   1.000
_cell.length_b   1.000
_cell.length_c   1.000
_cell.angle_alpha   90.00
_cell.angle_beta   90.00
_cell.angle_gamma   90.00
#
_symmetry.space_group_name_H-M   'P 1'
#
loop_
_entity.id
_entity.type
_entity.pdbx_description
1 polymer ?
#
loop_
_entity_poly.entity_id
_entity_poly.type
_entity_poly.pdbx_seq_one_letter_code
_entity_poly.pdbx_strand_id
1 'polypeptide(L)'
;SNLPPLPSNCFYARIKKKTGPKQKSLSEVLCKRKEPTNNLHRTYTVNYKLRILSYWKTSSIPYSPSNFHAPTWAEVAARFRLLATNLSRWKKEEEAGHYI
;
A
#
# COMPACT_ATOMS: atom_id res chain seq x y z
N SER A 1 -29.16 -2.76 -64.66
CA SER A 1 -28.02 -3.04 -63.78
C SER A 1 -28.50 -3.87 -62.60
N ASN A 2 -28.30 -5.18 -62.65
CA ASN A 2 -28.71 -6.12 -61.59
C ASN A 2 -27.63 -6.17 -60.52
N LEU A 3 -27.91 -5.66 -59.31
CA LEU A 3 -27.07 -5.90 -58.13
C LEU A 3 -27.61 -7.14 -57.39
N PRO A 4 -26.75 -8.09 -56.97
CA PRO A 4 -27.18 -9.24 -56.20
C PRO A 4 -27.63 -8.81 -54.79
N PRO A 5 -28.65 -9.45 -54.20
CA PRO A 5 -29.06 -9.15 -52.83
C PRO A 5 -27.97 -9.57 -51.84
N LEU A 6 -27.62 -8.68 -50.91
CA LEU A 6 -26.68 -8.99 -49.83
C LEU A 6 -27.26 -10.08 -48.92
N PRO A 7 -26.51 -11.15 -48.60
CA PRO A 7 -26.99 -12.19 -47.70
C PRO A 7 -27.21 -11.63 -46.29
N SER A 8 -28.42 -11.78 -45.76
CA SER A 8 -28.83 -11.34 -44.41
C SER A 8 -28.09 -12.04 -43.27
N ASN A 9 -27.28 -13.05 -43.57
CA ASN A 9 -26.57 -13.88 -42.60
C ASN A 9 -25.29 -13.26 -42.03
N CYS A 10 -24.89 -12.07 -42.49
CA CYS A 10 -23.68 -11.41 -41.99
C CYS A 10 -23.90 -10.61 -40.69
N PHE A 11 -25.14 -10.33 -40.29
CA PHE A 11 -25.44 -9.49 -39.11
C PHE A 11 -25.45 -10.25 -37.78
N TYR A 12 -25.57 -11.58 -37.79
CA TYR A 12 -25.55 -12.41 -36.58
C TYR A 12 -24.37 -13.37 -36.53
N ALA A 13 -23.21 -12.94 -37.03
CA ALA A 13 -21.97 -13.62 -36.69
C ALA A 13 -21.77 -13.49 -35.17
N ARG A 14 -22.17 -14.53 -34.42
CA ARG A 14 -22.00 -14.69 -32.98
C ARG A 14 -20.52 -14.48 -32.66
N ILE A 15 -20.15 -13.26 -32.26
CA ILE A 15 -18.79 -12.93 -31.85
C ILE A 15 -18.45 -13.85 -30.68
N LYS A 16 -17.61 -14.86 -30.93
CA LYS A 16 -17.03 -15.67 -29.84
C LYS A 16 -16.14 -14.74 -29.04
N LYS A 17 -16.61 -14.31 -27.86
CA LYS A 17 -15.77 -13.60 -26.89
C LYS A 17 -14.59 -14.50 -26.55
N LYS A 18 -13.39 -14.12 -26.96
CA LYS A 18 -12.17 -14.70 -26.42
C LYS A 18 -12.12 -14.28 -24.95
N THR A 19 -12.20 -15.24 -24.04
CA THR A 19 -11.96 -15.00 -22.61
C THR A 19 -10.53 -14.52 -22.49
N GLY A 20 -10.34 -13.20 -22.34
CA GLY A 20 -9.06 -12.63 -21.96
C GLY A 20 -8.59 -13.23 -20.63
N PRO A 21 -7.30 -13.10 -20.28
CA PRO A 21 -6.78 -13.63 -19.02
C PRO A 21 -7.70 -13.19 -17.88
N LYS A 22 -8.22 -14.18 -17.13
CA LYS A 22 -9.14 -13.97 -16.01
C LYS A 22 -8.58 -12.85 -15.14
N GLN A 23 -9.38 -11.80 -14.95
CA GLN A 23 -9.07 -10.74 -14.03
C GLN A 23 -8.97 -11.39 -12.64
N LYS A 24 -7.74 -11.51 -12.13
CA LYS A 24 -7.48 -12.05 -10.81
C LYS A 24 -8.32 -11.27 -9.82
N SER A 25 -9.11 -11.95 -9.00
CA SER A 25 -9.90 -11.28 -7.97
C SER A 25 -8.97 -10.46 -7.08
N LEU A 26 -9.44 -9.34 -6.53
CA LEU A 26 -8.65 -8.52 -5.61
C LEU A 26 -8.05 -9.36 -4.46
N SER A 27 -8.68 -10.47 -4.09
CA SER A 27 -8.17 -11.46 -3.14
C SER A 27 -6.88 -12.17 -3.59
N GLU A 28 -6.69 -12.46 -4.88
CA GLU A 28 -5.44 -13.02 -5.43
C GLU A 28 -4.29 -11.99 -5.43
N VAL A 29 -4.60 -10.71 -5.66
CA VAL A 29 -3.61 -9.61 -5.61
C VAL A 29 -3.21 -9.32 -4.16
N LEU A 30 -4.14 -9.43 -3.21
CA LEU A 30 -3.90 -9.22 -1.78
C LEU A 30 -3.02 -10.33 -1.15
N CYS A 31 -2.92 -11.50 -1.79
CA CYS A 31 -2.17 -12.66 -1.27
C CYS A 31 -0.64 -12.55 -1.42
N LYS A 32 -0.09 -11.36 -1.68
CA LYS A 32 1.36 -11.07 -1.56
C LYS A 32 1.68 -9.94 -0.60
N ARG A 33 0.83 -9.68 0.40
CA ARG A 33 1.27 -8.96 1.59
C ARG A 33 2.24 -9.87 2.34
N LYS A 34 3.54 -9.78 2.00
CA LYS A 34 4.61 -10.41 2.78
C LYS A 34 4.35 -10.08 4.23
N GLU A 35 4.09 -11.10 5.04
CA GLU A 35 3.99 -10.92 6.47
C GLU A 35 5.25 -10.17 6.93
N PRO A 36 5.12 -9.21 7.86
CA PRO A 36 6.30 -8.63 8.47
C PRO A 36 7.02 -9.77 9.16
N THR A 37 8.09 -10.26 8.55
CA THR A 37 9.00 -11.22 9.16
C THR A 37 9.34 -10.68 10.53
N ASN A 38 8.91 -11.38 11.58
CA ASN A 38 9.18 -11.11 12.98
C ASN A 38 10.69 -11.28 13.21
N ASN A 39 11.49 -10.37 12.64
CA ASN A 39 12.92 -10.31 12.85
C ASN A 39 13.09 -9.69 14.23
N LEU A 40 13.17 -10.57 15.24
CA LEU A 40 13.34 -10.23 16.66
C LEU A 40 14.54 -9.28 16.89
N HIS A 41 15.53 -9.32 16.00
CA HIS A 41 16.74 -8.50 16.03
C HIS A 41 16.95 -7.69 14.75
N ARG A 42 15.97 -6.87 14.37
CA ARG A 42 16.23 -5.85 13.35
C ARG A 42 16.99 -4.69 13.99
N THR A 43 18.28 -4.59 13.70
CA THR A 43 19.10 -3.43 14.09
C THR A 43 18.76 -2.26 13.17
N TYR A 44 18.50 -1.08 13.74
CA TYR A 44 18.18 0.13 13.01
C TYR A 44 19.25 1.19 13.25
N THR A 45 19.76 1.78 12.17
CA THR A 45 20.70 2.91 12.24
C THR A 45 20.05 4.12 12.89
N VAL A 46 20.83 4.95 13.60
CA VAL A 46 20.34 6.20 14.23
C VAL A 46 19.62 7.10 13.22
N ASN A 47 20.20 7.31 12.03
CA ASN A 47 19.57 8.10 10.97
C ASN A 47 18.18 7.60 10.57
N TYR A 48 17.99 6.28 10.54
CA TYR A 48 16.68 5.69 10.23
C TYR A 48 15.67 5.95 11.36
N LYS A 49 16.09 5.82 12.62
CA LYS A 49 15.24 6.12 13.79
C LYS A 49 14.82 7.59 13.79
N LEU A 50 15.77 8.50 13.60
CA LEU A 50 15.53 9.94 13.52
C LEU A 50 14.58 10.32 12.38
N ARG A 51 14.76 9.71 11.20
CA ARG A 51 13.86 9.95 10.05
C ARG A 51 12.42 9.58 10.37
N ILE A 52 12.20 8.48 11.10
CA ILE A 52 10.85 8.04 11.47
C ILE A 52 10.25 8.95 12.55
N LEU A 53 11.04 9.33 13.55
CA LEU A 53 10.59 10.28 14.59
C LEU A 53 10.28 11.65 13.99
N SER A 54 11.09 12.13 13.06
CA SER A 54 10.85 13.35 12.30
C SER A 54 9.57 13.25 11.47
N TYR A 55 9.39 12.17 10.70
CA TYR A 55 8.15 11.93 9.96
C TYR A 55 6.94 11.99 10.88
N TRP A 56 7.01 11.39 12.06
CA TRP A 56 5.90 11.38 13.00
C TRP A 56 5.55 12.80 13.50
N LYS A 57 6.56 13.63 13.78
CA LYS A 57 6.37 15.01 14.25
C LYS A 57 5.83 15.95 13.16
N THR A 58 6.26 15.79 11.91
CA THR A 58 5.98 16.77 10.85
C THR A 58 4.86 16.37 9.91
N SER A 59 4.49 15.09 9.87
CA SER A 59 3.50 14.61 8.90
C SER A 59 2.07 14.88 9.35
N SER A 60 1.20 15.01 8.37
CA SER A 60 -0.24 15.10 8.56
C SER A 60 -0.90 14.11 7.60
N ILE A 61 -1.82 13.30 8.10
CA ILE A 61 -2.49 12.23 7.33
C ILE A 61 -3.92 12.70 7.02
N PRO A 62 -4.37 12.64 5.76
CA PRO A 62 -5.75 12.92 5.43
C PRO A 62 -6.65 11.77 5.89
N TYR A 63 -7.73 12.08 6.60
CA TYR A 63 -8.79 11.10 6.92
C TYR A 63 -10.15 11.49 6.32
N SER A 64 -10.28 12.72 5.81
CA SER A 64 -11.44 13.20 5.03
C SER A 64 -10.97 14.28 4.05
N PRO A 65 -11.76 14.62 3.02
CA PRO A 65 -11.34 15.55 1.96
C PRO A 65 -10.81 16.89 2.48
N SER A 66 -11.32 17.36 3.61
CA SER A 66 -10.94 18.63 4.23
C SER A 66 -10.23 18.48 5.58
N ASN A 67 -10.10 17.26 6.10
CA ASN A 67 -9.61 17.03 7.46
C ASN A 67 -8.36 16.16 7.46
N PHE A 68 -7.39 16.59 8.27
CA PHE A 68 -6.14 15.91 8.48
C PHE A 68 -5.91 15.70 9.97
N HIS A 69 -5.19 14.65 10.32
CA HIS A 69 -4.77 14.37 11.69
C HIS A 69 -3.27 14.08 11.76
N ALA A 70 -2.69 14.30 12.93
CA ALA A 70 -1.33 13.87 13.20
C ALA A 70 -1.27 12.33 13.21
N PRO A 71 -0.23 11.72 12.62
CA PRO A 71 -0.07 10.27 12.63
C PRO A 71 -0.09 9.72 14.06
N THR A 72 -0.87 8.68 14.27
CA THR A 72 -0.80 7.87 15.49
C THR A 72 0.39 6.92 15.45
N TRP A 73 0.83 6.44 16.61
CA TRP A 73 1.88 5.43 16.73
C TRP A 73 1.62 4.19 15.87
N ALA A 74 0.37 3.74 15.83
CA ALA A 74 -0.06 2.58 15.05
C ALA A 74 0.07 2.82 13.54
N GLU A 75 -0.30 4.01 13.07
CA GLU A 75 -0.20 4.37 11.65
C GLU A 75 1.26 4.49 11.20
N VAL A 76 2.13 5.09 12.02
CA VAL A 76 3.58 5.14 11.74
C VAL A 76 4.15 3.71 11.73
N ALA A 77 3.82 2.89 12.72
CA ALA A 77 4.27 1.51 12.80
C ALA A 77 3.84 0.69 11.58
N ALA A 78 2.58 0.82 11.16
CA ALA A 78 2.03 0.16 9.99
C ALA A 78 2.72 0.64 8.70
N ARG A 79 2.94 1.96 8.55
CA ARG A 79 3.56 2.56 7.36
C ARG A 79 5.00 2.09 7.17
N PHE A 80 5.78 2.02 8.24
CA PHE A 80 7.20 1.63 8.18
C PHE A 80 7.44 0.15 8.48
N ARG A 81 6.37 -0.65 8.66
CA ARG A 81 6.41 -2.09 8.98
C ARG A 81 7.35 -2.39 10.14
N LEU A 82 7.12 -1.70 11.25
CA LEU A 82 7.90 -1.81 12.47
C LEU A 82 6.97 -2.07 13.66
N LEU A 83 7.54 -2.62 14.73
CA LEU A 83 6.81 -2.81 15.97
C LEU A 83 6.62 -1.44 16.65
N ALA A 84 5.40 -1.16 17.12
CA ALA A 84 5.10 0.08 17.84
C ALA A 84 5.95 0.22 19.12
N THR A 85 6.35 -0.90 19.73
CA THR A 85 7.27 -0.95 20.88
C THR A 85 8.64 -0.32 20.57
N ASN A 86 9.14 -0.48 19.33
CA ASN A 86 10.41 0.13 18.91
C ASN A 86 10.32 1.65 18.88
N LEU A 87 9.21 2.20 18.38
CA LEU A 87 9.03 3.65 18.37
C LEU A 87 9.09 4.20 19.79
N SER A 88 8.41 3.55 20.74
CA SER A 88 8.33 4.04 22.13
C SER A 88 9.71 4.09 22.76
N ARG A 89 10.52 3.05 22.52
CA ARG A 89 11.93 3.02 22.91
C ARG A 89 12.73 4.13 22.25
N TRP A 90 12.58 4.34 20.95
CA TRP A 90 13.34 5.37 20.23
C TRP A 90 12.98 6.78 20.63
N LYS A 91 11.72 7.04 20.98
CA LYS A 91 11.31 8.33 21.52
C LYS A 91 12.02 8.63 22.84
N LYS A 92 12.11 7.65 23.74
CA LYS A 92 12.87 7.78 24.99
C LYS A 92 14.37 7.96 24.75
N GLU A 93 14.93 7.24 23.77
CA GLU A 93 16.33 7.40 23.36
C GLU A 93 16.62 8.81 22.81
N GLU A 94 15.69 9.38 22.03
CA GLU A 94 15.77 10.77 21.51
C GLU A 94 15.72 11.78 22.66
N GLU A 95 14.76 11.64 23.57
CA GLU A 95 14.59 12.52 24.74
C GLU A 95 15.79 12.46 25.70
N ALA A 96 16.45 11.31 25.81
CA ALA A 96 17.67 11.13 26.58
C ALA A 96 18.95 11.60 25.87
N GLY A 97 18.86 12.08 24.62
CA GLY A 97 20.01 12.56 23.86
C GLY A 97 20.94 11.45 23.34
N HIS A 98 20.47 10.21 23.23
CA HIS A 98 21.29 9.07 22.79
C HIS A 98 21.54 9.00 21.27
N TYR A 99 21.12 10.02 20.52
CA TYR A 99 21.31 10.12 19.06
C TYR A 99 22.35 11.17 18.64
N ILE A 100 23.17 11.64 19.59
CA ILE A 100 24.26 12.61 19.40
C ILE A 100 25.57 11.89 19.12
#